data_AF-A0A2D7AFD2-F1
#
_entry.id   AF-A0A2D7AFD2-F1
#
_cell.length_a   1.000
_cell.length_b   1.000
_cell.length_c   1.000
_cell.angle_alpha   90.00
_cell.angle_beta   90.00
_cell.angle_gamma   90.00
#
_symmetry.space_group_name_H-M   'P 1'
#
loop_
_entity.id
_entity.type
_entity.pdbx_description
1 polymer ?
#
loop_
_entity_poly.entity_id
_entity_poly.type
_entity_poly.pdbx_seq_one_letter_code
_entity_poly.pdbx_strand_id
1 'polypeptide(L)'
;AARGISLRDNPYSWGQELLENDTTYMANTWNGVFPIINTIDDGYLTTSPVGTFGTNQFDLSDMGGNVWEWTSDWYRSYEEYNQPYTINPGSQKVLRGGSFLCHTSYCHGYRVSARSYTPIDNSMFHLGFRGVKSVDNILD
;
A
#
# COMPACT_ATOMS: atom_id res chain seq x y z
N ALA A 1 2.15 -11.96 -0.88
CA ALA A 1 0.86 -11.42 -1.39
C ALA A 1 1.10 -10.33 -2.44
N ALA A 2 1.50 -9.11 -2.07
CA ALA A 2 1.58 -7.98 -3.02
C ALA A 2 2.44 -8.22 -4.28
N ARG A 3 3.63 -8.82 -4.14
CA ARG A 3 4.57 -9.04 -5.26
C ARG A 3 4.14 -10.09 -6.29
N GLY A 4 3.26 -11.03 -5.97
CA GLY A 4 3.17 -12.23 -6.81
C GLY A 4 4.46 -13.09 -6.84
N ILE A 5 4.48 -14.08 -7.72
CA ILE A 5 5.54 -15.06 -7.99
C ILE A 5 6.44 -14.54 -9.12
N SER A 6 5.86 -14.02 -10.20
CA SER A 6 6.60 -13.61 -11.41
C SER A 6 7.14 -12.18 -11.36
N LEU A 7 6.75 -11.37 -10.37
CA LEU A 7 7.08 -9.94 -10.32
C LEU A 7 8.13 -9.60 -9.24
N ARG A 8 9.08 -10.51 -8.97
CA ARG A 8 10.07 -10.33 -7.88
C ARG A 8 10.83 -9.00 -7.95
N ASP A 9 11.19 -8.58 -9.15
CA ASP A 9 11.98 -7.36 -9.40
C ASP A 9 11.12 -6.15 -9.77
N ASN A 10 9.79 -6.30 -9.79
CA ASN A 10 8.90 -5.21 -10.13
C ASN A 10 8.70 -4.26 -8.93
N PRO A 11 8.64 -2.94 -9.18
CA PRO A 11 8.33 -1.94 -8.17
C PRO A 11 6.86 -1.98 -7.73
N TYR A 12 5.94 -2.48 -8.55
CA TYR A 12 4.51 -2.49 -8.26
C TYR A 12 3.91 -3.90 -8.27
N SER A 13 2.74 -4.04 -7.67
CA SER A 13 2.05 -5.33 -7.56
C SER A 13 1.48 -5.85 -8.89
N TRP A 14 1.38 -4.96 -9.87
CA TRP A 14 0.88 -5.22 -11.22
C TRP A 14 2.00 -5.21 -12.28
N GLY A 15 3.16 -4.58 -12.04
CA GLY A 15 4.11 -4.34 -13.12
C GLY A 15 5.25 -3.39 -12.82
N GLN A 16 5.89 -2.93 -13.89
CA GLN A 16 7.04 -2.01 -13.86
C GLN A 16 6.64 -0.54 -13.80
N GLU A 17 5.51 -0.18 -14.42
CA GLU A 17 5.08 1.21 -14.57
C GLU A 17 3.81 1.48 -13.75
N LEU A 18 3.68 2.69 -13.21
CA LEU A 18 2.45 3.18 -12.56
C LEU A 18 1.39 3.54 -13.60
N LEU A 19 1.84 4.10 -14.72
CA LEU A 19 1.04 4.49 -15.86
C LEU A 19 1.39 3.56 -17.02
N GLU A 20 0.58 2.53 -17.22
CA GLU A 20 0.80 1.54 -18.27
C GLU A 20 0.51 2.14 -19.65
N ASN A 21 1.41 1.86 -20.62
CA ASN A 21 1.36 2.41 -21.98
C ASN A 21 1.19 3.95 -22.01
N ASP A 22 1.73 4.65 -21.03
CA ASP A 22 1.64 6.11 -20.85
C ASP A 22 0.21 6.68 -20.80
N THR A 23 -0.81 5.84 -20.57
CA THR A 23 -2.22 6.23 -20.68
C THR A 23 -3.13 5.65 -19.61
N THR A 24 -2.78 4.52 -19.00
CA THR A 24 -3.66 3.81 -18.07
C THR A 24 -3.06 3.74 -16.69
N TYR A 25 -3.65 4.43 -15.71
CA TYR A 25 -3.23 4.31 -14.33
C TYR A 25 -3.60 2.92 -13.78
N MET A 26 -2.66 2.32 -13.07
CA MET A 26 -2.81 0.97 -12.50
C MET A 26 -3.10 0.98 -10.99
N ALA A 27 -3.27 2.17 -10.41
CA ALA A 27 -3.64 2.37 -9.02
C ALA A 27 -4.19 3.78 -8.82
N ASN A 28 -5.03 3.92 -7.79
CA ASN A 28 -5.49 5.20 -7.29
C ASN A 28 -4.38 5.90 -6.50
N THR A 29 -3.87 7.01 -7.02
CA THR A 29 -2.75 7.81 -6.48
C THR A 29 -2.97 9.30 -6.76
N TRP A 30 -2.13 10.18 -6.24
CA TRP A 30 -2.26 11.60 -6.59
C TRP A 30 -1.74 11.82 -8.01
N ASN A 31 -2.47 12.58 -8.84
CA ASN A 31 -2.03 12.99 -10.18
C ASN A 31 -1.82 14.52 -10.22
N GLY A 32 -0.86 15.03 -10.98
CA GLY A 32 -0.60 16.47 -11.08
C GLY A 32 0.39 17.01 -10.03
N VAL A 33 0.06 18.11 -9.35
CA VAL A 33 0.99 18.84 -8.47
C VAL A 33 0.54 18.77 -7.02
N PHE A 34 1.09 17.81 -6.28
CA PHE A 34 0.83 17.70 -4.84
C PHE A 34 1.37 18.91 -4.05
N PRO A 35 0.65 19.44 -3.04
CA PRO A 35 -0.72 19.13 -2.60
C PRO A 35 -1.77 20.11 -3.18
N ILE A 36 -1.44 20.81 -4.28
CA ILE A 36 -2.21 21.96 -4.77
C ILE A 36 -3.25 21.56 -5.83
N ILE A 37 -2.87 20.69 -6.77
CA ILE A 37 -3.70 20.32 -7.92
C ILE A 37 -3.69 18.80 -8.04
N ASN A 38 -4.86 18.18 -7.87
CA ASN A 38 -5.09 16.79 -8.30
C ASN A 38 -5.84 16.82 -9.64
N THR A 39 -5.23 16.30 -10.70
CA THR A 39 -5.85 16.25 -12.04
C THR A 39 -6.90 15.17 -12.20
N ILE A 40 -6.97 14.20 -11.27
CA ILE A 40 -7.96 13.11 -11.28
C ILE A 40 -7.84 12.27 -12.56
N ASP A 41 -6.61 12.11 -13.07
CA ASP A 41 -6.36 11.38 -14.31
C ASP A 41 -6.62 9.87 -14.14
N ASP A 42 -6.51 9.35 -12.91
CA ASP A 42 -6.89 7.99 -12.55
C ASP A 42 -8.41 7.82 -12.27
N GLY A 43 -9.18 8.91 -12.32
CA GLY A 43 -10.62 8.94 -12.11
C GLY A 43 -11.08 9.19 -10.67
N TYR A 44 -10.17 9.31 -9.67
CA TYR A 44 -10.55 9.42 -8.26
C TYR A 44 -9.79 10.52 -7.51
N LEU A 45 -10.53 11.48 -6.94
CA LEU A 45 -9.95 12.51 -6.07
C LEU A 45 -9.58 11.96 -4.67
N THR A 46 -10.33 10.96 -4.21
CA THR A 46 -10.16 10.32 -2.89
C THR A 46 -10.14 8.81 -3.06
N THR A 47 -10.79 8.03 -2.20
CA THR A 47 -10.85 6.58 -2.36
C THR A 47 -11.59 6.17 -3.64
N SER A 48 -11.14 5.08 -4.24
CA SER A 48 -11.84 4.37 -5.30
C SER A 48 -12.55 3.13 -4.73
N PRO A 49 -13.60 2.62 -5.37
CA PRO A 49 -14.13 1.29 -5.05
C PRO A 49 -13.01 0.24 -5.03
N VAL A 50 -13.06 -0.69 -4.07
CA VAL A 50 -12.10 -1.80 -3.99
C VAL A 50 -12.17 -2.62 -5.28
N GLY A 51 -11.02 -2.97 -5.86
CA GLY A 51 -10.93 -3.76 -7.09
C GLY A 51 -10.89 -2.96 -8.38
N THR A 52 -11.00 -1.63 -8.32
CA THR A 52 -11.13 -0.77 -9.52
C THR A 52 -10.00 -0.97 -10.52
N PHE A 53 -8.76 -1.13 -10.05
CA PHE A 53 -7.56 -1.18 -10.90
C PHE A 53 -7.10 -2.61 -11.22
N GLY A 54 -8.00 -3.58 -11.10
CA GLY A 54 -7.71 -4.99 -11.35
C GLY A 54 -6.97 -5.68 -10.19
N THR A 55 -6.47 -6.88 -10.48
CA THR A 55 -5.84 -7.76 -9.51
C THR A 55 -4.42 -8.15 -9.94
N ASN A 56 -3.59 -8.51 -8.97
CA ASN A 56 -2.35 -9.22 -9.26
C ASN A 56 -2.62 -10.71 -9.53
N GLN A 57 -1.56 -11.47 -9.83
CA GLN A 57 -1.60 -12.91 -10.08
C GLN A 57 -2.11 -13.82 -8.93
N PHE A 58 -2.51 -13.24 -7.79
CA PHE A 58 -3.16 -13.94 -6.69
C PHE A 58 -4.59 -13.44 -6.45
N ASP A 59 -5.19 -12.76 -7.43
CA ASP A 59 -6.52 -12.17 -7.36
C ASP A 59 -6.66 -11.13 -6.24
N LEU A 60 -5.56 -10.47 -5.87
CA LEU A 60 -5.54 -9.40 -4.88
C LEU A 60 -5.51 -8.04 -5.58
N SER A 61 -6.50 -7.20 -5.28
CA SER A 61 -6.55 -5.80 -5.73
C SER A 61 -5.96 -4.84 -4.71
N ASP A 62 -5.73 -3.59 -5.15
CA ASP A 62 -5.37 -2.45 -4.30
C ASP A 62 -4.16 -2.70 -3.40
N MET A 63 -3.22 -3.53 -3.86
CA MET A 63 -1.98 -3.82 -3.12
C MET A 63 -0.97 -2.66 -3.17
N GLY A 64 -1.28 -1.62 -3.98
CA GLY A 64 -0.62 -0.32 -4.01
C GLY A 64 -1.62 0.75 -4.41
N GLY A 65 -1.63 1.90 -3.72
CA GLY A 65 -2.59 2.99 -3.90
C GLY A 65 -3.87 2.82 -3.08
N ASN A 66 -4.87 3.64 -3.38
CA ASN A 66 -6.16 3.75 -2.68
C ASN A 66 -5.99 4.12 -1.20
N VAL A 67 -5.75 3.16 -0.30
CA VAL A 67 -5.54 3.43 1.14
C VAL A 67 -4.31 2.71 1.65
N TRP A 68 -3.62 3.32 2.61
CA TRP A 68 -2.64 2.59 3.39
C TRP A 68 -3.33 1.43 4.09
N GLU A 69 -2.61 0.33 4.29
CA GLU A 69 -3.14 -0.85 4.96
C GLU A 69 -2.32 -1.17 6.20
N TRP A 70 -3.02 -1.30 7.33
CA TRP A 70 -2.43 -1.82 8.56
C TRP A 70 -1.88 -3.24 8.37
N THR A 71 -0.80 -3.52 9.09
CA THR A 71 -0.25 -4.88 9.24
C THR A 71 -0.09 -5.24 10.71
N SER A 72 0.05 -6.52 11.01
CA SER A 72 0.25 -7.02 12.38
C SER A 72 1.59 -6.61 13.00
N ASP A 73 2.56 -6.26 12.17
CA ASP A 73 3.96 -6.09 12.56
C ASP A 73 4.20 -4.74 13.25
N TRP A 74 5.03 -4.77 14.29
CA TRP A 74 5.56 -3.54 14.87
C TRP A 74 6.67 -2.98 13.97
N TYR A 75 6.68 -1.67 13.77
CA TYR A 75 7.68 -1.01 12.95
C TYR A 75 9.04 -1.00 13.67
N ARG A 76 10.09 -1.31 12.90
CA ARG A 76 11.50 -1.31 13.30
C ARG A 76 12.38 -0.87 12.15
N SER A 77 13.44 -0.11 12.36
CA SER A 77 14.40 0.13 11.28
C SER A 77 14.99 -1.20 10.77
N TYR A 78 15.51 -1.23 9.54
CA TYR A 78 16.13 -2.45 9.03
C TYR A 78 17.38 -2.85 9.83
N GLU A 79 18.10 -1.87 10.37
CA GLU A 79 19.27 -2.06 11.23
C GLU A 79 18.89 -2.76 12.55
N GLU A 80 17.71 -2.47 13.07
CA GLU A 80 17.22 -3.02 14.32
C GLU A 80 16.50 -4.37 14.15
N TYR A 81 16.21 -4.82 12.92
CA TYR A 81 15.29 -5.94 12.67
C TYR A 81 15.63 -7.22 13.45
N ASN A 82 16.92 -7.54 13.60
CA ASN A 82 17.41 -8.73 14.30
C ASN A 82 17.65 -8.52 15.81
N GLN A 83 17.44 -7.32 16.33
CA GLN A 83 17.59 -7.05 17.76
C GLN A 83 16.35 -7.51 18.54
N PRO A 84 16.39 -7.71 19.86
CA PRO A 84 15.18 -7.83 20.67
C PRO A 84 14.28 -6.60 20.51
N TYR A 85 12.96 -6.78 20.52
CA TYR A 85 11.99 -5.69 20.46
C TYR A 85 11.05 -5.72 21.67
N THR A 86 10.99 -4.60 22.38
CA THR A 86 10.06 -4.42 23.51
C THR A 86 9.07 -3.33 23.18
N ILE A 87 7.78 -3.69 23.19
CA ILE A 87 6.68 -2.76 22.96
C ILE A 87 6.66 -1.71 24.08
N ASN A 88 6.52 -0.45 23.71
CA ASN A 88 6.44 0.68 24.63
C ASN A 88 5.41 1.71 24.10
N PRO A 89 5.09 2.78 24.85
CA PRO A 89 4.09 3.77 24.41
C PRO A 89 4.39 4.46 23.08
N GLY A 90 5.66 4.49 22.63
CA GLY A 90 6.05 5.02 21.33
C GLY A 90 6.05 3.99 20.20
N SER A 91 5.65 2.74 20.46
CA SER A 91 5.61 1.68 19.45
C SER A 91 4.54 1.97 18.38
N GLN A 92 4.92 1.76 17.12
CA GLN A 92 4.09 2.04 15.96
C GLN A 92 3.92 0.78 15.12
N LYS A 93 2.78 0.61 14.45
CA LYS A 93 2.55 -0.54 13.56
C LYS A 93 2.93 -0.19 12.14
N VAL A 94 3.37 -1.19 11.39
CA VAL A 94 3.75 -1.03 9.99
C VAL A 94 2.52 -0.80 9.12
N LEU A 95 2.63 0.18 8.22
CA LEU A 95 1.69 0.44 7.13
C LEU A 95 2.32 0.04 5.80
N ARG A 96 1.50 -0.49 4.88
CA ARG A 96 1.90 -0.87 3.52
C ARG A 96 0.92 -0.33 2.48
N GLY A 97 1.33 -0.27 1.23
CA GLY A 97 0.44 0.00 0.10
C GLY A 97 0.36 1.45 -0.38
N GLY A 98 0.67 2.47 0.44
CA GLY A 98 0.45 3.85 0.00
C GLY A 98 -1.04 4.20 -0.08
N SER A 99 -1.38 5.41 -0.51
CA SER A 99 -2.79 5.83 -0.67
C SER A 99 -2.99 6.73 -1.89
N PHE A 100 -4.24 7.14 -2.12
CA PHE A 100 -4.63 8.15 -3.11
C PHE A 100 -3.95 9.53 -2.91
N LEU A 101 -3.27 9.76 -1.78
CA LEU A 101 -2.48 10.98 -1.53
C LEU A 101 -1.02 10.84 -1.95
N CYS A 102 -0.56 9.65 -2.33
CA CYS A 102 0.84 9.45 -2.66
C CYS A 102 1.13 9.89 -4.10
N HIS A 103 2.15 10.73 -4.25
CA HIS A 103 2.64 11.26 -5.52
C HIS A 103 4.14 10.97 -5.68
N THR A 104 4.61 10.78 -6.92
CA THR A 104 6.01 10.52 -7.26
C THR A 104 6.99 11.60 -6.75
N SER A 105 6.52 12.82 -6.46
CA SER A 105 7.41 13.88 -5.93
C SER A 105 7.71 13.78 -4.44
N TYR A 106 6.93 13.02 -3.66
CA TYR A 106 7.03 13.04 -2.19
C TYR A 106 6.76 11.68 -1.52
N CYS A 107 5.76 10.92 -1.99
CA CYS A 107 5.41 9.61 -1.44
C CYS A 107 5.35 8.55 -2.53
N HIS A 108 6.28 7.59 -2.47
CA HIS A 108 6.26 6.37 -3.30
C HIS A 108 5.69 5.16 -2.55
N GLY A 109 4.73 5.38 -1.64
CA GLY A 109 4.17 4.35 -0.75
C GLY A 109 3.51 3.18 -1.48
N TYR A 110 3.06 3.39 -2.72
CA TYR A 110 2.43 2.40 -3.60
C TYR A 110 3.41 1.40 -4.23
N ARG A 111 4.73 1.51 -3.97
CA ARG A 111 5.70 0.48 -4.33
C ARG A 111 5.60 -0.71 -3.38
N VAL A 112 5.74 -1.93 -3.89
CA VAL A 112 5.62 -3.18 -3.10
C VAL A 112 6.67 -3.32 -2.00
N SER A 113 7.79 -2.59 -2.09
CA SER A 113 8.84 -2.55 -1.07
C SER A 113 8.60 -1.49 0.00
N ALA A 114 7.80 -0.46 -0.29
CA ALA A 114 7.61 0.69 0.58
C ALA A 114 6.84 0.33 1.85
N ARG A 115 7.22 0.96 2.95
CA ARG A 115 6.60 0.84 4.27
C ARG A 115 6.54 2.23 4.89
N SER A 116 5.47 2.46 5.64
CA SER A 116 5.36 3.55 6.58
C SER A 116 4.96 2.98 7.94
N TYR A 117 4.62 3.84 8.89
CA TYR A 117 4.24 3.44 10.23
C TYR A 117 3.45 4.55 10.91
N THR A 118 2.63 4.17 11.89
CA THR A 118 1.88 5.13 12.70
C THR A 118 1.47 4.50 14.04
N PRO A 119 1.23 5.30 15.10
CA PRO A 119 0.73 4.79 16.38
C PRO A 119 -0.61 4.07 16.25
N ILE A 120 -0.85 3.08 17.10
CA ILE A 120 -2.01 2.17 17.01
C ILE A 120 -3.38 2.85 17.16
N ASP A 121 -3.42 4.02 17.79
CA ASP A 121 -4.59 4.84 18.03
C ASP A 121 -4.80 5.93 16.97
N ASN A 122 -3.90 6.03 16.00
CA ASN A 122 -4.02 7.00 14.93
C ASN A 122 -5.04 6.54 13.88
N SER A 123 -5.98 7.42 13.56
CA SER A 123 -6.94 7.25 12.48
C SER A 123 -6.67 8.29 11.40
N MET A 124 -6.59 7.84 10.16
CA MET A 124 -6.39 8.71 9.01
C MET A 124 -7.40 8.33 7.94
N PHE A 125 -7.99 9.32 7.26
CA PHE A 125 -9.03 9.10 6.24
C PHE A 125 -8.52 8.38 4.96
N HIS A 126 -7.23 8.07 4.91
CA HIS A 126 -6.55 7.36 3.82
C HIS A 126 -5.84 6.09 4.33
N LEU A 127 -6.29 5.56 5.48
CA LEU A 127 -5.78 4.35 6.13
C LEU A 127 -6.93 3.38 6.40
N GLY A 128 -6.79 2.16 5.90
CA GLY A 128 -7.68 1.02 6.11
C GLY A 128 -6.89 -0.25 6.46
N PHE A 129 -7.46 -1.42 6.14
CA PHE A 129 -6.83 -2.71 6.34
C PHE A 129 -7.54 -3.80 5.51
N ARG A 130 -6.91 -4.97 5.40
CA ARG A 130 -7.53 -6.19 4.88
C ARG A 130 -7.39 -7.34 5.86
N GLY A 131 -8.41 -8.21 5.90
CA GLY A 131 -8.38 -9.41 6.72
C GLY A 131 -7.53 -10.52 6.09
N VAL A 132 -6.89 -11.34 6.93
CA VAL A 132 -6.20 -12.57 6.53
C VAL A 132 -6.55 -13.69 7.50
N LYS A 133 -6.50 -14.93 7.04
CA LYS A 133 -6.83 -16.12 7.85
C LYS A 133 -5.85 -17.25 7.51
N SER A 134 -5.40 -17.99 8.52
CA SER A 134 -4.64 -19.22 8.33
C SER A 134 -5.50 -20.31 7.68
N VAL A 135 -4.89 -21.10 6.80
CA VAL A 135 -5.59 -22.15 6.03
C VAL A 135 -6.12 -23.28 6.93
N ASP A 136 -5.48 -23.53 8.07
CA ASP A 136 -5.82 -24.62 8.99
C ASP A 136 -7.24 -24.52 9.59
N ASN A 137 -7.89 -23.34 9.50
CA ASN A 137 -9.23 -23.09 10.03
C ASN A 137 -10.36 -23.20 8.97
N ILE A 138 -10.13 -23.93 7.86
CA ILE A 138 -11.10 -24.08 6.74
C ILE A 138 -11.57 -25.55 6.58
N LEU A 139 -11.03 -26.49 7.35
CA LEU A 139 -11.37 -27.92 7.26
C LEU A 139 -12.21 -28.47 8.42
N ASP A 140 -12.80 -27.61 9.26
CA ASP A 140 -13.81 -27.98 10.26
C ASP A 140 -15.21 -27.51 9.83
#